data_AF-A0A7C5H308-F1
#
_entry.id   AF-A0A7C5H308-F1
#
_cell.length_a   1.000
_cell.length_b   1.000
_cell.length_c   1.000
_cell.angle_alpha   90.00
_cell.angle_beta   90.00
_cell.angle_gamma   90.00
#
_symmetry.space_group_name_H-M   'P 1'
#
loop_
_entity.id
_entity.type
_entity.pdbx_description
1 polymer ?
#
loop_
_entity_poly.entity_id
_entity_poly.type
_entity_poly.pdbx_seq_one_letter_code
_entity_poly.pdbx_strand_id
1 'polypeptide(L)'
;MFYYETALLGAHLSPLTYNSSSQIELGTIVEVPLKKSIKRAVVVKEVEKPEFPTEPIGKVTEEFYTPKQLEIAKFIKEYYFSSFGEALALFLPYTSKEFSFESQMYEELPTLTPLQEKALAQIEQKELSLLFGVTGSGKTEIYIHLIAKALKEGKSAVVLMPEIALTPQITKRIEGYFGKIVATWHSKITKKRKEQIVEGVRNAEVR
;
A
#
# COMPACT_ATOMS: atom_id res chain seq x y z
N MET A 1 -31.84 -6.95 -9.48
CA MET A 1 -31.50 -5.86 -8.55
C MET A 1 -30.60 -6.47 -7.50
N PHE A 2 -29.42 -5.90 -7.33
CA PHE A 2 -28.37 -6.43 -6.46
C PHE A 2 -28.33 -5.63 -5.16
N TYR A 3 -27.90 -6.25 -4.06
CA TYR A 3 -27.81 -5.62 -2.74
C TYR A 3 -26.42 -5.85 -2.16
N TYR A 4 -25.86 -4.79 -1.57
CA TYR A 4 -24.49 -4.81 -1.08
C TYR A 4 -24.39 -4.18 0.30
N GLU A 5 -23.61 -4.78 1.18
CA GLU A 5 -23.06 -4.09 2.33
C GLU A 5 -21.91 -3.19 1.88
N THR A 6 -21.95 -1.94 2.30
CA THR A 6 -20.93 -0.93 1.99
C THR A 6 -20.33 -0.36 3.25
N ALA A 7 -19.00 -0.31 3.33
CA ALA A 7 -18.27 0.30 4.43
C ALA A 7 -17.93 1.75 4.09
N LEU A 8 -18.47 2.71 4.85
CA LEU A 8 -18.22 4.14 4.67
C LEU A 8 -16.77 4.49 5.04
N LEU A 9 -16.01 5.05 4.10
CA LEU A 9 -14.58 5.34 4.31
C LEU A 9 -14.36 6.36 5.43
N GLY A 10 -13.57 5.98 6.43
CA GLY A 10 -13.21 6.82 7.57
C GLY A 10 -14.34 7.05 8.58
N ALA A 11 -15.47 6.36 8.45
CA ALA A 11 -16.58 6.48 9.38
C ALA A 11 -16.58 5.33 10.40
N HIS A 12 -16.75 5.66 11.68
CA HIS A 12 -16.97 4.70 12.77
C HIS A 12 -18.41 4.16 12.74
N LEU A 13 -18.75 3.41 11.70
CA LEU A 13 -20.06 2.81 11.49
C LEU A 13 -19.92 1.38 10.98
N SER A 14 -20.86 0.52 11.36
CA SER A 14 -21.05 -0.77 10.72
C SER A 14 -21.40 -0.58 9.24
N PRO A 15 -21.09 -1.55 8.36
CA PRO A 15 -21.50 -1.50 6.96
C PRO A 15 -23.01 -1.29 6.81
N LEU A 16 -23.40 -0.50 5.83
CA LEU A 16 -24.79 -0.18 5.50
C LEU A 16 -25.18 -0.81 4.17
N THR A 17 -26.44 -1.25 4.05
CA THR A 17 -26.92 -1.94 2.85
C THR A 17 -27.51 -0.95 1.84
N TYR A 18 -27.02 -1.02 0.59
CA TYR A 18 -27.53 -0.26 -0.56
C TYR A 18 -27.87 -1.20 -1.71
N ASN A 19 -28.63 -0.71 -2.68
CA ASN A 19 -29.00 -1.48 -3.87
C ASN A 19 -28.38 -0.90 -5.16
N SER A 20 -28.25 -1.75 -6.18
CA SER A 20 -27.79 -1.35 -7.52
C SER A 20 -28.58 -2.10 -8.61
N SER A 21 -28.75 -1.44 -9.76
CA SER A 21 -29.30 -2.05 -10.97
C SER A 21 -28.29 -2.96 -11.68
N SER A 22 -26.99 -2.63 -11.58
CA SER A 22 -25.88 -3.41 -12.14
C SER A 22 -25.10 -4.15 -11.05
N GLN A 23 -24.40 -5.20 -11.47
CA GLN A 23 -23.44 -5.89 -10.60
C GLN A 23 -22.23 -5.00 -10.36
N ILE A 24 -21.71 -5.00 -9.13
CA ILE A 24 -20.54 -4.22 -8.71
C ILE A 24 -19.56 -5.17 -8.02
N GLU A 25 -18.29 -5.11 -8.43
CA GLU A 25 -17.25 -5.96 -7.84
C GLU A 25 -16.92 -5.55 -6.40
N LEU A 26 -16.57 -6.54 -5.58
CA LEU A 26 -16.12 -6.28 -4.21
C LEU A 26 -14.82 -5.48 -4.21
N GLY A 27 -14.71 -4.53 -3.28
CA GLY A 27 -13.60 -3.60 -3.18
C GLY A 27 -13.78 -2.32 -3.99
N THR A 28 -14.75 -2.27 -4.91
CA THR A 28 -15.05 -1.06 -5.67
C THR A 28 -15.48 0.07 -4.74
N ILE A 29 -14.94 1.27 -4.98
CA ILE A 29 -15.38 2.49 -4.30
C ILE A 29 -16.63 3.03 -5.00
N VAL A 30 -17.62 3.37 -4.20
CA VAL A 30 -18.90 3.91 -4.63
C VAL A 30 -19.24 5.17 -3.84
N GLU A 31 -20.06 6.04 -4.41
CA GLU A 31 -20.68 7.16 -3.73
C GLU A 31 -22.11 6.78 -3.35
N VAL A 32 -22.42 6.87 -2.06
CA VAL A 32 -23.73 6.51 -1.50
C VAL A 32 -24.35 7.69 -0.75
N PRO A 33 -25.67 7.88 -0.83
CA PRO A 33 -26.37 8.88 -0.05
C PRO A 33 -26.39 8.49 1.44
N LEU A 34 -26.06 9.43 2.32
CA LEU A 34 -26.20 9.29 3.77
C LEU A 34 -26.83 10.57 4.33
N LYS A 35 -28.12 10.47 4.69
CA LYS A 35 -28.94 11.60 5.14
C LYS A 35 -28.97 12.73 4.09
N LYS A 36 -28.26 13.83 4.35
CA LYS A 36 -28.22 15.03 3.49
C LYS A 36 -26.92 15.16 2.70
N SER A 37 -26.04 14.15 2.75
CA SER A 37 -24.71 14.21 2.15
C SER A 37 -24.39 12.95 1.38
N ILE A 38 -23.56 13.08 0.35
CA ILE A 38 -22.99 11.93 -0.37
C ILE A 38 -21.67 11.55 0.30
N LYS A 39 -21.44 10.25 0.48
CA LYS A 39 -20.23 9.70 1.11
C LYS A 39 -19.59 8.64 0.23
N ARG A 40 -18.27 8.54 0.30
CA ARG A 40 -17.52 7.44 -0.33
C ARG A 40 -17.62 6.21 0.56
N ALA A 41 -17.93 5.07 -0.05
CA ALA A 41 -18.01 3.77 0.61
C ALA A 41 -17.35 2.70 -0.27
N VAL A 42 -16.99 1.57 0.34
CA VAL A 42 -16.43 0.42 -0.36
C VAL A 42 -17.46 -0.68 -0.35
N VAL A 43 -17.72 -1.31 -1.49
CA VAL A 43 -18.53 -2.53 -1.57
C VAL A 43 -17.77 -3.67 -0.91
N VAL A 44 -18.24 -4.19 0.23
CA VAL A 44 -17.50 -5.18 1.02
C VAL A 44 -18.10 -6.57 0.95
N LYS A 45 -19.40 -6.67 0.65
CA LYS A 45 -20.10 -7.96 0.57
C LYS A 45 -21.38 -7.81 -0.25
N GLU A 46 -21.66 -8.78 -1.10
CA GLU A 46 -22.97 -8.95 -1.74
C GLU A 46 -23.91 -9.71 -0.80
N VAL A 47 -25.16 -9.27 -0.70
CA VAL A 47 -26.17 -9.83 0.20
C VAL A 47 -27.49 -10.07 -0.53
N GLU A 48 -28.33 -10.91 0.06
CA GLU A 48 -29.70 -11.08 -0.40
C GLU A 48 -30.53 -9.81 -0.14
N LYS A 49 -31.71 -9.74 -0.76
CA LYS A 49 -32.63 -8.61 -0.58
C LYS A 49 -33.03 -8.47 0.89
N PRO A 50 -32.75 -7.33 1.56
CA PRO A 50 -33.15 -7.12 2.95
C PRO A 50 -34.67 -6.84 3.06
N GLU A 51 -35.21 -7.05 4.27
CA GLU A 51 -36.62 -6.77 4.61
C GLU A 51 -36.91 -5.27 4.79
N PHE A 52 -35.87 -4.45 4.97
CA PHE A 52 -35.97 -3.00 5.16
C PHE A 52 -35.72 -2.24 3.86
N PRO A 53 -36.24 -1.00 3.72
CA PRO A 53 -36.00 -0.18 2.54
C PRO A 53 -34.52 0.17 2.40
N THR A 54 -34.02 0.16 1.16
CA THR A 54 -32.63 0.51 0.83
C THR A 54 -32.58 1.65 -0.17
N GLU A 55 -31.58 2.51 -0.04
CA GLU A 55 -31.30 3.55 -1.03
C GLU A 55 -30.40 3.00 -2.15
N PRO A 56 -30.52 3.54 -3.37
CA PRO A 56 -29.64 3.15 -4.47
C PRO A 56 -28.22 3.69 -4.28
N ILE A 57 -27.24 2.94 -4.76
CA ILE A 57 -25.87 3.42 -4.94
C ILE A 57 -25.89 4.55 -5.98
N GLY A 58 -25.31 5.69 -5.65
CA GLY A 58 -25.37 6.90 -6.47
C GLY A 58 -24.40 6.87 -7.66
N LYS A 59 -23.12 6.64 -7.40
CA LYS A 59 -22.07 6.57 -8.44
C LYS A 59 -21.09 5.44 -8.15
N VAL A 60 -20.75 4.66 -9.17
CA VAL A 60 -19.65 3.69 -9.13
C VAL A 60 -18.39 4.37 -9.66
N THR A 61 -17.27 4.31 -8.93
CA THR A 61 -16.02 4.93 -9.35
C THR A 61 -15.08 3.90 -9.99
N GLU A 62 -14.00 4.37 -10.61
CA GLU A 62 -12.93 3.53 -11.16
C GLU A 62 -11.88 3.12 -10.11
N GLU A 63 -12.06 3.57 -8.86
CA GLU A 63 -11.17 3.27 -7.76
C GLU A 63 -11.62 2.01 -7.03
N PHE A 64 -10.67 1.17 -6.64
CA PHE A 64 -10.97 -0.06 -5.92
C PHE A 64 -9.87 -0.44 -4.93
N TYR A 65 -10.26 -1.21 -3.92
CA TYR A 65 -9.34 -1.92 -3.05
C TYR A 65 -9.18 -3.36 -3.53
N THR A 66 -7.93 -3.82 -3.59
CA THR A 66 -7.64 -5.20 -3.98
C THR A 66 -8.18 -6.19 -2.94
N PRO A 67 -8.42 -7.47 -3.30
CA PRO A 67 -8.79 -8.50 -2.33
C PRO A 67 -7.82 -8.58 -1.15
N LYS A 68 -6.52 -8.37 -1.38
CA LYS A 68 -5.51 -8.38 -0.32
C LYS A 68 -5.66 -7.19 0.64
N GLN A 69 -5.98 -6.01 0.14
CA GLN A 69 -6.27 -4.85 0.99
C GLN A 69 -7.52 -5.08 1.83
N LEU A 70 -8.57 -5.67 1.26
CA LEU A 70 -9.78 -6.03 2.02
C LEU A 70 -9.49 -7.04 3.13
N GLU A 71 -8.66 -8.06 2.86
CA GLU A 71 -8.23 -9.05 3.84
C GLU A 71 -7.46 -8.42 5.00
N ILE A 72 -6.47 -7.56 4.70
CA ILE A 72 -5.68 -6.87 5.74
C ILE A 72 -6.55 -5.88 6.51
N ALA A 73 -7.43 -5.13 5.84
CA ALA A 73 -8.36 -4.23 6.50
C ALA A 73 -9.34 -4.98 7.42
N LYS A 74 -9.79 -6.17 7.04
CA LYS A 74 -10.59 -7.05 7.89
C LYS A 74 -9.80 -7.52 9.11
N PHE A 75 -8.54 -7.91 8.93
CA PHE A 75 -7.65 -8.24 10.05
C PHE A 75 -7.49 -7.05 11.02
N ILE A 76 -7.26 -5.83 10.50
CA ILE A 76 -7.12 -4.62 11.34
C ILE A 76 -8.42 -4.37 12.13
N LYS A 77 -9.57 -4.45 11.46
CA LYS A 77 -10.89 -4.30 12.08
C LYS A 77 -11.06 -5.28 13.24
N GLU A 78 -10.76 -6.55 13.02
CA GLU A 78 -10.95 -7.62 14.02
C GLU A 78 -9.93 -7.54 15.16
N TYR A 79 -8.66 -7.29 14.85
CA TYR A 79 -7.59 -7.27 15.84
C TYR A 79 -7.60 -6.01 16.71
N TYR A 80 -7.90 -4.85 16.12
CA TYR A 80 -7.90 -3.56 16.82
C TYR A 80 -9.31 -3.08 17.21
N PHE A 81 -10.35 -3.89 17.01
CA PHE A 81 -11.75 -3.56 17.30
C PHE A 81 -12.22 -2.24 16.67
N SER A 82 -11.71 -1.91 15.48
CA SER A 82 -12.09 -0.70 14.73
C SER A 82 -13.23 -0.99 13.74
N SER A 83 -13.82 0.06 13.16
CA SER A 83 -14.79 -0.14 12.07
C SER A 83 -14.09 -0.52 10.77
N PHE A 84 -14.81 -1.22 9.87
CA PHE A 84 -14.23 -1.59 8.59
C PHE A 84 -13.91 -0.35 7.73
N GLY A 85 -14.74 0.69 7.83
CA GLY A 85 -14.55 1.97 7.16
C GLY A 85 -13.27 2.70 7.58
N GLU A 86 -12.96 2.69 8.88
CA GLU A 86 -11.70 3.25 9.40
C GLU A 86 -10.48 2.42 8.96
N ALA A 87 -10.57 1.09 9.03
CA ALA A 87 -9.50 0.21 8.58
C ALA A 87 -9.18 0.39 7.09
N LEU A 88 -10.21 0.46 6.24
CA LEU A 88 -10.05 0.69 4.80
C LEU A 88 -9.45 2.07 4.48
N ALA A 89 -9.77 3.09 5.27
CA ALA A 89 -9.23 4.44 5.10
C ALA A 89 -7.72 4.55 5.35
N LEU A 90 -7.07 3.53 5.91
CA LEU A 90 -5.61 3.44 6.04
C LEU A 90 -4.91 3.11 4.72
N PHE A 91 -5.66 2.57 3.75
CA PHE A 91 -5.12 2.13 2.47
C PHE A 91 -5.38 3.15 1.37
N LEU A 92 -4.47 3.19 0.41
CA LEU A 92 -4.68 3.91 -0.85
C LEU A 92 -5.40 3.01 -1.84
N PRO A 93 -6.48 3.48 -2.48
CA PRO A 93 -7.12 2.71 -3.53
C PRO A 93 -6.26 2.67 -4.79
N TYR A 94 -6.46 1.60 -5.56
CA TYR A 94 -5.97 1.47 -6.93
C TYR A 94 -6.94 2.14 -7.89
N THR A 95 -6.44 2.45 -9.07
CA THR A 95 -7.20 2.93 -10.23
C THR A 95 -6.84 2.06 -11.42
N SER A 96 -7.78 1.86 -12.34
CA SER A 96 -7.69 0.98 -13.53
C SER A 96 -6.58 1.29 -14.55
N LYS A 97 -5.65 2.21 -14.27
CA LYS A 97 -4.56 2.54 -15.18
C LYS A 97 -3.44 1.49 -15.10
N GLU A 98 -3.17 0.82 -16.21
CA GLU A 98 -1.95 0.05 -16.41
C GLU A 98 -0.78 1.01 -16.66
N PHE A 99 0.37 0.75 -16.03
CA PHE A 99 1.57 1.55 -16.21
C PHE A 99 2.71 0.68 -16.74
N SER A 100 3.35 1.16 -17.80
CA SER A 100 4.55 0.56 -18.38
C SER A 100 5.81 1.10 -17.69
N PHE A 101 6.70 0.20 -17.31
CA PHE A 101 7.99 0.54 -16.70
C PHE A 101 9.12 0.49 -17.74
N GLU A 102 10.01 1.49 -17.70
CA GLU A 102 11.30 1.44 -18.38
C GLU A 102 12.41 1.03 -17.41
N SER A 103 13.13 -0.04 -17.74
CA SER A 103 14.25 -0.52 -16.92
C SER A 103 15.40 0.49 -16.89
N GLN A 104 15.71 1.04 -15.72
CA GLN A 104 16.94 1.78 -15.48
C GLN A 104 18.05 0.86 -14.96
N MET A 105 19.27 1.03 -15.48
CA MET A 105 20.47 0.45 -14.88
C MET A 105 20.91 1.31 -13.70
N TYR A 106 21.15 0.68 -12.55
CA TYR A 106 21.59 1.33 -11.32
C TYR A 106 23.13 1.29 -11.20
N GLU A 107 23.72 2.24 -10.47
CA GLU A 107 25.17 2.43 -10.29
C GLU A 107 25.91 1.19 -9.71
N GLU A 108 27.25 1.27 -9.64
CA GLU A 108 28.09 0.26 -8.98
C GLU A 108 27.63 -0.01 -7.54
N LEU A 109 27.12 -1.22 -7.29
CA LEU A 109 26.72 -1.68 -5.96
C LEU A 109 27.92 -1.76 -5.01
N PRO A 110 27.72 -1.64 -3.70
CA PRO A 110 28.82 -1.74 -2.74
C PRO A 110 29.47 -3.13 -2.80
N THR A 111 30.80 -3.17 -2.75
CA THR A 111 31.56 -4.43 -2.63
C THR A 111 31.25 -5.09 -1.28
N LEU A 112 30.77 -6.33 -1.34
CA LEU A 112 30.48 -7.12 -0.15
C LEU A 112 31.73 -7.86 0.34
N THR A 113 31.82 -8.04 1.65
CA THR A 113 32.78 -8.98 2.25
C THR A 113 32.33 -10.43 2.06
N PRO A 114 33.22 -11.44 2.15
CA PRO A 114 32.82 -12.85 2.00
C PRO A 114 31.72 -13.29 2.97
N LEU A 115 31.68 -12.73 4.18
CA LEU A 115 30.62 -13.03 5.15
C LEU A 115 29.27 -12.44 4.73
N GLN A 116 29.27 -11.24 4.17
CA GLN A 116 28.07 -10.57 3.67
C GLN A 116 27.53 -11.24 2.41
N GLU A 117 28.40 -11.68 1.49
CA GLU A 117 28.01 -12.47 0.31
C GLU A 117 27.33 -13.78 0.74
N LYS A 118 27.92 -14.48 1.71
CA LYS A 118 27.32 -15.69 2.28
C LYS A 118 25.95 -15.41 2.91
N ALA A 119 25.82 -14.32 3.67
CA ALA A 119 24.57 -13.94 4.28
C ALA A 119 23.51 -13.58 3.22
N LEU A 120 23.88 -12.82 2.19
CA LEU A 120 23.01 -12.48 1.07
C LEU A 120 22.51 -13.75 0.38
N ALA A 121 23.40 -14.66 0.01
CA ALA A 121 23.03 -15.93 -0.64
C ALA A 121 22.05 -16.77 0.20
N GLN A 122 22.17 -16.75 1.53
CA GLN A 122 21.23 -17.45 2.42
C GLN A 122 19.87 -16.76 2.52
N ILE A 123 19.85 -15.42 2.52
CA ILE A 123 18.61 -14.63 2.55
C ILE A 123 17.81 -14.89 1.28
N GLU A 124 18.48 -14.93 0.12
CA GLU A 124 17.82 -15.12 -1.19
C GLU A 124 17.11 -16.47 -1.36
N GLN A 125 17.43 -17.46 -0.52
CA GLN A 125 16.79 -18.78 -0.52
C GLN A 125 15.53 -18.84 0.34
N LYS A 126 15.16 -17.76 1.03
CA LYS A 126 14.05 -17.72 1.98
C LYS A 126 13.15 -16.51 1.74
N GLU A 127 11.86 -16.70 1.96
CA GLU A 127 10.89 -15.59 1.91
C GLU A 127 11.04 -14.64 3.10
N LEU A 128 11.41 -15.18 4.27
CA LEU A 128 11.59 -14.44 5.51
C LEU A 128 12.95 -14.77 6.13
N SER A 129 13.71 -13.73 6.45
CA SER A 129 15.05 -13.85 7.03
C SER A 129 15.27 -12.83 8.15
N LEU A 130 16.02 -13.25 9.17
CA LEU A 130 16.53 -12.37 10.21
C LEU A 130 18.04 -12.19 10.01
N LEU A 131 18.47 -10.98 9.68
CA LEU A 131 19.89 -10.64 9.56
C LEU A 131 20.40 -10.06 10.89
N PHE A 132 21.08 -10.89 11.68
CA PHE A 132 21.69 -10.46 12.93
C PHE A 132 23.11 -9.92 12.72
N GLY A 133 23.39 -8.74 13.27
CA GLY A 133 24.73 -8.16 13.24
C GLY A 133 24.79 -6.87 14.04
N VAL A 134 25.95 -6.59 14.65
CA VAL A 134 26.19 -5.35 15.42
C VAL A 134 26.17 -4.12 14.51
N THR A 135 26.03 -2.92 15.07
CA THR A 135 26.20 -1.66 14.32
C THR A 135 27.59 -1.63 13.68
N GLY A 136 27.70 -1.12 12.44
CA GLY A 136 28.96 -1.09 11.69
C GLY A 136 29.34 -2.38 10.96
N SER A 137 28.64 -3.50 11.16
CA SER A 137 28.86 -4.77 10.42
C SER A 137 28.47 -4.72 8.93
N GLY A 138 27.94 -3.61 8.45
CA GLY A 138 27.59 -3.42 7.03
C GLY A 138 26.27 -4.07 6.59
N LYS A 139 25.31 -4.29 7.51
CA LYS A 139 23.95 -4.78 7.15
C LYS A 139 23.28 -3.95 6.03
N THR A 140 23.52 -2.65 6.02
CA THR A 140 22.98 -1.74 5.00
C THR A 140 23.42 -2.11 3.59
N GLU A 141 24.65 -2.62 3.40
CA GLU A 141 25.12 -3.02 2.07
C GLU A 141 24.35 -4.24 1.55
N ILE A 142 24.05 -5.20 2.44
CA ILE A 142 23.18 -6.33 2.09
C ILE A 142 21.78 -5.83 1.69
N TYR A 143 21.23 -4.83 2.39
CA TYR A 143 19.94 -4.24 2.03
C TYR A 143 19.98 -3.59 0.64
N ILE A 144 21.05 -2.87 0.30
CA ILE A 144 21.22 -2.26 -1.03
C ILE A 144 21.24 -3.34 -2.13
N HIS A 145 21.94 -4.46 -1.92
CA HIS A 145 21.92 -5.58 -2.86
C HIS A 145 20.52 -6.19 -3.03
N LEU A 146 19.77 -6.37 -1.93
CA LEU A 146 18.41 -6.90 -1.97
C LEU A 146 17.44 -5.95 -2.70
N ILE A 147 17.57 -4.63 -2.47
CA ILE A 147 16.79 -3.60 -3.18
C ILE A 147 17.11 -3.65 -4.68
N ALA A 148 18.40 -3.65 -5.03
CA ALA A 148 18.84 -3.70 -6.43
C ALA A 148 18.31 -4.93 -7.17
N LYS A 149 18.31 -6.10 -6.51
CA LYS A 149 17.72 -7.32 -7.05
C LYS A 149 16.21 -7.18 -7.27
N ALA A 150 15.47 -6.68 -6.28
CA ALA A 150 14.02 -6.47 -6.41
C ALA A 150 13.68 -5.54 -7.58
N LEU A 151 14.43 -4.44 -7.72
CA LEU A 151 14.27 -3.49 -8.82
C LEU A 151 14.59 -4.12 -10.19
N LYS A 152 15.66 -4.94 -10.27
CA LYS A 152 16.02 -5.69 -11.50
C LYS A 152 14.94 -6.68 -11.92
N GLU A 153 14.22 -7.26 -10.96
CA GLU A 153 13.07 -8.13 -11.21
C GLU A 153 11.78 -7.35 -11.55
N GLY A 154 11.85 -6.04 -11.71
CA GLY A 154 10.69 -5.20 -11.99
C GLY A 154 9.76 -5.05 -10.80
N LYS A 155 10.23 -5.25 -9.57
CA LYS A 155 9.49 -5.04 -8.31
C LYS A 155 9.92 -3.74 -7.63
N SER A 156 9.21 -3.36 -6.57
CA SER A 156 9.53 -2.20 -5.73
C SER A 156 10.00 -2.67 -4.34
N ALA A 157 10.71 -1.82 -3.59
CA ALA A 157 11.24 -2.11 -2.27
C ALA A 157 10.76 -1.09 -1.23
N VAL A 158 10.34 -1.58 -0.06
CA VAL A 158 9.97 -0.72 1.07
C VAL A 158 10.95 -0.96 2.21
N VAL A 159 11.66 0.10 2.61
CA VAL A 159 12.57 0.07 3.76
C VAL A 159 11.90 0.77 4.94
N LEU A 160 11.52 -0.02 5.95
CA LEU A 160 10.93 0.50 7.18
C LEU A 160 12.00 0.72 8.23
N MET A 161 12.00 1.91 8.83
CA MET A 161 12.95 2.30 9.87
C MET A 161 12.23 3.03 11.00
N PRO A 162 12.72 2.94 12.26
CA PRO A 162 12.26 3.82 13.33
C PRO A 162 12.42 5.29 12.93
N GLU A 163 11.46 6.14 13.27
CA GLU A 163 11.48 7.56 12.84
C GLU A 163 12.75 8.29 13.28
N ILE A 164 13.24 8.02 14.49
CA ILE A 164 14.49 8.57 15.02
C ILE A 164 15.74 8.12 14.24
N ALA A 165 15.66 6.97 13.57
CA ALA A 165 16.75 6.39 12.80
C ALA A 165 16.72 6.84 11.33
N LEU A 166 15.65 7.51 10.89
CA LEU A 166 15.55 8.10 9.56
C LEU A 166 16.40 9.38 9.49
N THR A 167 17.71 9.19 9.59
CA THR A 167 18.67 10.27 9.50
C THR A 167 18.95 10.61 8.03
N PRO A 168 19.27 11.87 7.71
CA PRO A 168 19.69 12.24 6.36
C PRO A 168 20.86 11.41 5.82
N GLN A 169 21.67 10.80 6.69
CA GLN A 169 22.82 9.98 6.31
C GLN A 169 22.39 8.67 5.61
N ILE A 170 21.42 7.94 6.18
CA ILE A 170 20.96 6.68 5.59
C ILE A 170 20.17 6.96 4.32
N THR A 171 19.30 7.98 4.35
CA THR A 171 18.57 8.45 3.17
C THR A 171 19.52 8.78 2.02
N LYS A 172 20.51 9.66 2.25
CA LYS A 172 21.48 10.05 1.22
C LYS A 172 22.31 8.87 0.71
N ARG A 173 22.58 7.88 1.56
CA ARG A 173 23.30 6.66 1.15
C ARG A 173 22.46 5.83 0.18
N ILE A 174 21.18 5.61 0.47
CA ILE A 174 20.26 4.87 -0.41
C ILE A 174 20.02 5.67 -1.70
N GLU A 175 19.78 6.98 -1.59
CA GLU A 175 19.67 7.89 -2.73
C GLU A 175 20.95 7.93 -3.58
N GLY A 176 22.13 7.71 -2.98
CA GLY A 176 23.39 7.59 -3.70
C GLY A 176 23.39 6.44 -4.71
N TYR A 177 22.83 5.28 -4.35
CA TYR A 177 22.81 4.10 -5.24
C TYR A 177 21.64 4.08 -6.21
N PHE A 178 20.47 4.59 -5.81
CA PHE A 178 19.22 4.47 -6.57
C PHE A 178 18.73 5.81 -7.12
N GLY A 179 19.42 6.91 -6.84
CA GLY A 179 19.12 8.22 -7.41
C GLY A 179 17.69 8.70 -7.12
N LYS A 180 17.00 9.15 -8.17
CA LYS A 180 15.72 9.86 -8.07
C LYS A 180 14.50 8.96 -7.84
N ILE A 181 14.64 7.63 -7.94
CA ILE A 181 13.52 6.71 -7.71
C ILE A 181 13.23 6.48 -6.21
N VAL A 182 14.07 7.00 -5.33
CA VAL A 182 13.91 6.90 -3.88
C VAL A 182 13.01 8.02 -3.37
N ALA A 183 12.04 7.68 -2.53
CA ALA A 183 11.29 8.65 -1.74
C ALA A 183 11.38 8.31 -0.25
N THR A 184 11.51 9.36 0.57
CA THR A 184 11.38 9.22 2.03
C THR A 184 9.97 9.56 2.48
N TRP A 185 9.48 8.88 3.54
CA TRP A 185 8.18 9.14 4.14
C TRP A 185 8.32 9.29 5.66
N HIS A 186 8.05 10.49 6.20
CA HIS A 186 8.08 10.77 7.64
C HIS A 186 7.07 11.85 8.06
N SER A 187 6.94 12.07 9.37
CA SER A 187 5.97 13.00 9.98
C SER A 187 6.07 14.42 9.43
N LYS A 188 7.30 14.94 9.26
CA LYS A 188 7.58 16.30 8.78
C LYS A 188 7.33 16.53 7.28
N ILE A 189 6.92 15.53 6.51
CA ILE A 189 6.62 15.71 5.08
C ILE A 189 5.24 16.37 4.92
N THR A 190 5.18 17.40 4.09
CA THR A 190 3.93 18.12 3.79
C THR A 190 2.92 17.23 3.07
N LYS A 191 1.63 17.53 3.23
CA LYS A 191 0.55 16.80 2.55
C LYS A 191 0.74 16.73 1.03
N LYS A 192 1.05 17.87 0.41
CA LYS A 192 1.33 17.96 -1.03
C LYS A 192 2.48 17.04 -1.47
N ARG A 193 3.55 16.97 -0.67
CA ARG A 193 4.69 16.09 -0.99
C ARG A 193 4.33 14.61 -0.81
N LYS A 194 3.53 14.27 0.19
CA LYS A 194 2.98 12.91 0.35
C LYS A 194 2.15 12.49 -0.87
N GLU A 195 1.27 13.38 -1.35
CA GLU A 195 0.47 13.15 -2.56
C GLU A 195 1.36 12.92 -3.80
N GLN A 196 2.42 13.73 -3.97
CA GLN A 196 3.39 13.53 -5.05
C GLN A 196 4.12 12.19 -4.95
N ILE A 197 4.52 11.76 -3.76
CA ILE A 197 5.18 10.47 -3.55
C ILE A 197 4.23 9.33 -3.90
N VAL A 198 2.97 9.40 -3.46
CA VAL A 198 1.94 8.39 -3.79
C VAL A 198 1.73 8.29 -5.30
N GLU A 199 1.64 9.42 -5.98
CA GLU A 199 1.50 9.46 -7.43
C GLU A 199 2.74 8.88 -8.13
N GLY A 200 3.94 9.21 -7.65
CA GLY A 200 5.18 8.63 -8.14
C GLY A 200 5.24 7.11 -7.96
N VAL A 201 4.74 6.57 -6.83
CA VAL A 201 4.63 5.12 -6.60
C VAL A 201 3.64 4.49 -7.58
N ARG A 202 2.49 5.13 -7.83
CA ARG A 202 1.49 4.66 -8.80
C ARG A 202 2.03 4.61 -10.22
N ASN A 203 2.83 5.61 -10.59
CA ASN A 203 3.43 5.73 -11.93
C ASN A 203 4.77 5.00 -12.05
N ALA A 204 5.18 4.23 -11.04
CA ALA A 204 6.47 3.53 -10.96
C ALA A 204 7.72 4.45 -11.10
N GLU A 205 7.56 5.75 -10.84
CA GLU A 205 8.65 6.74 -10.75
C GLU A 205 9.36 6.66 -9.39
N VAL A 206 8.64 6.22 -8.34
CA VAL A 206 9.16 5.92 -7.01
C VAL A 206 9.05 4.43 -6.77
N ARG A 207 10.14 3.77 -6.38
CA ARG A 207 10.22 2.31 -6.28
C ARG A 207 11.01 1.82 -5.09
#